data_AF-A0A2I9DFA2-F1
#
_entry.id   AF-A0A2I9DFA2-F1
#
_cell.length_a   1.000
_cell.length_b   1.000
_cell.length_c   1.000
_cell.angle_alpha   90.00
_cell.angle_beta   90.00
_cell.angle_gamma   90.00
#
_symmetry.space_group_name_H-M   'P 1'
#
loop_
_entity.id
_entity.type
_entity.pdbx_description
1 polymer ?
#
loop_
_entity_poly.entity_id
_entity_poly.type
_entity_poly.pdbx_seq_one_letter_code
_entity_poly.pdbx_strand_id
1 'polypeptide(L)'
;MKYNEFEFYGFTEDLAQSLELEKVKTDSENWFIFYKNRQDNWIKFYPFAEYHGGGAPYLINIGSLDFDLWLKENGNFVASAREIIITKVQ
;
A
#
# COMPACT_ATOMS: atom_id res chain seq x y z
N MET A 1 -7.71 6.39 -4.57
CA MET A 1 -8.44 5.19 -5.06
C MET A 1 -8.96 4.43 -3.86
N LYS A 2 -9.98 3.57 -3.99
CA LYS A 2 -10.58 2.87 -2.84
C LYS A 2 -10.61 1.36 -3.06
N TYR A 3 -10.17 0.62 -2.06
CA TYR A 3 -10.34 -0.83 -1.93
C TYR A 3 -11.19 -1.07 -0.68
N ASN A 4 -12.43 -1.54 -0.86
CA ASN A 4 -13.45 -1.52 0.20
C ASN A 4 -13.58 -0.12 0.81
N GLU A 5 -13.41 -0.01 2.13
CA GLU A 5 -13.39 1.25 2.88
C GLU A 5 -12.03 1.96 2.88
N PHE A 6 -10.96 1.27 2.48
CA PHE A 6 -9.59 1.75 2.58
C PHE A 6 -9.18 2.59 1.36
N GLU A 7 -8.46 3.67 1.63
CA GLU A 7 -7.95 4.57 0.60
C GLU A 7 -6.49 4.28 0.29
N PHE A 8 -6.19 4.23 -1.02
CA PHE A 8 -4.83 4.10 -1.50
C PHE A 8 -4.48 5.10 -2.60
N TYR A 9 -3.20 5.43 -2.64
CA TYR A 9 -2.63 6.56 -3.38
C TYR A 9 -1.32 6.14 -4.06
N GLY A 10 -0.96 6.81 -5.15
CA GLY A 10 0.39 6.65 -5.71
C GLY A 10 1.42 7.08 -4.67
N PHE A 11 2.48 6.29 -4.49
CA PHE A 11 3.54 6.63 -3.55
C PHE A 11 4.47 7.68 -4.16
N THR A 12 4.72 8.75 -3.41
CA THR A 12 5.78 9.72 -3.67
C THR A 12 6.53 9.99 -2.38
N GLU A 13 7.80 10.41 -2.48
CA GLU A 13 8.58 10.75 -1.29
C GLU A 13 7.99 11.96 -0.54
N ASP A 14 7.46 12.94 -1.28
CA ASP A 14 6.76 14.09 -0.74
C ASP A 14 5.53 13.68 0.10
N LEU A 15 4.71 12.75 -0.41
CA LEU A 15 3.57 12.22 0.33
C LEU A 15 4.00 11.52 1.62
N ALA A 16 5.05 10.70 1.55
CA ALA A 16 5.56 10.00 2.73
C ALA A 16 6.09 10.96 3.80
N GLN A 17 6.77 12.04 3.39
CA GLN A 17 7.25 13.09 4.30
C GLN A 17 6.10 13.90 4.89
N SER A 18 5.13 14.31 4.06
CA SER A 18 3.95 15.07 4.50
C SER A 18 3.09 14.30 5.49
N LEU A 19 3.07 12.97 5.41
CA LEU A 19 2.34 12.09 6.32
C LEU A 19 3.15 11.69 7.56
N GLU A 20 4.38 12.19 7.71
CA GLU A 20 5.32 11.82 8.78
C GLU A 20 5.49 10.28 8.89
N LEU A 21 5.60 9.58 7.75
CA LEU A 21 5.67 8.11 7.74
C LEU A 21 7.02 7.59 8.26
N GLU A 22 6.97 6.82 9.33
CA GLU A 22 8.11 6.09 9.89
C GLU A 22 8.06 4.63 9.45
N LYS A 23 9.14 4.15 8.83
CA LYS A 23 9.26 2.74 8.42
C LYS A 23 9.32 1.83 9.64
N VAL A 24 8.42 0.85 9.71
CA VAL A 24 8.34 -0.16 10.78
C VAL A 24 9.08 -1.43 10.40
N LYS A 25 8.67 -2.07 9.31
CA LYS A 25 9.25 -3.32 8.82
C LYS A 25 9.10 -3.45 7.31
N THR A 26 9.77 -4.44 6.75
CA THR A 26 9.59 -4.87 5.36
C THR A 26 9.30 -6.35 5.37
N ASP A 27 8.37 -6.79 4.53
CA ASP A 27 8.08 -8.21 4.38
C ASP A 27 9.29 -8.97 3.81
N SER A 28 9.40 -10.27 4.08
CA SER A 28 10.52 -11.12 3.65
C SER A 28 10.80 -11.08 2.16
N GLU A 29 9.75 -10.93 1.36
CA GLU A 29 9.84 -10.88 -0.10
C GLU A 29 9.94 -9.45 -0.65
N ASN A 30 10.01 -8.44 0.23
CA ASN A 30 10.04 -7.01 -0.10
C ASN A 30 8.83 -6.49 -0.90
N TRP A 31 7.73 -7.25 -0.99
CA TRP A 31 6.49 -6.80 -1.63
C TRP A 31 5.76 -5.72 -0.84
N PHE A 32 5.91 -5.75 0.49
CA PHE A 32 5.26 -4.82 1.41
C PHE A 32 6.27 -4.11 2.29
N ILE A 33 6.14 -2.80 2.38
CA ILE A 33 6.88 -1.99 3.35
C ILE A 33 5.85 -1.33 4.26
N PHE A 34 5.98 -1.57 5.56
CA PHE A 34 5.02 -1.14 6.57
C PHE A 34 5.52 0.13 7.20
N TYR A 35 4.64 1.11 7.27
CA TYR A 35 4.89 2.42 7.85
C TYR A 35 3.85 2.71 8.93
N LYS A 36 4.21 3.57 9.87
CA LYS A 36 3.27 4.17 10.82
C LYS A 36 3.45 5.68 10.79
N ASN A 37 2.39 6.41 11.11
CA ASN A 37 2.52 7.78 11.59
C ASN A 37 1.92 7.87 13.00
N ARG A 38 1.63 9.09 13.47
CA ARG A 38 1.10 9.31 14.82
C ARG A 38 -0.27 8.67 15.06
N GLN A 39 -1.05 8.38 14.02
CA GLN A 39 -2.45 7.97 14.14
C GLN A 39 -2.74 6.63 13.45
N ASP A 40 -2.08 6.37 12.33
CA ASP A 40 -2.44 5.33 11.39
C ASP A 40 -1.26 4.47 10.96
N ASN A 41 -1.61 3.26 10.57
CA ASN A 41 -0.76 2.29 9.92
C ASN A 41 -0.94 2.38 8.41
N TRP A 42 0.18 2.31 7.70
CA TRP A 42 0.26 2.47 6.26
C TRP A 42 1.05 1.32 5.65
N ILE A 43 0.61 0.84 4.48
CA ILE A 43 1.31 -0.22 3.76
C ILE A 43 1.67 0.30 2.38
N LYS A 44 2.97 0.29 2.06
CA LYS A 44 3.46 0.49 0.70
C LYS A 44 3.52 -0.86 -0.01
N PHE A 45 3.00 -0.92 -1.22
CA PHE A 45 2.93 -2.13 -2.03
C PHE A 45 3.20 -1.82 -3.50
N TYR A 46 3.54 -2.86 -4.27
CA TYR A 46 3.91 -2.75 -5.69
C TYR A 46 2.95 -3.58 -6.55
N PRO A 47 1.80 -3.02 -6.98
CA PRO A 47 0.77 -3.79 -7.68
C PRO A 47 1.21 -4.36 -9.02
N PHE A 48 2.29 -3.87 -9.62
CA PHE A 48 2.79 -4.34 -10.92
C PHE A 48 4.25 -4.85 -10.86
N ALA A 49 4.76 -5.23 -9.68
CA ALA A 49 6.16 -5.64 -9.55
C ALA A 49 6.52 -6.95 -10.30
N GLU A 50 5.53 -7.73 -10.73
CA GLU A 50 5.71 -8.90 -11.61
C GLU A 50 6.09 -8.54 -13.06
N TYR A 51 5.89 -7.28 -13.47
CA TYR A 51 6.27 -6.80 -14.79
C TYR A 51 7.66 -6.17 -14.71
N HIS A 52 8.56 -6.54 -15.65
CA HIS A 52 10.03 -6.33 -15.72
C HIS A 52 10.60 -4.90 -15.49
N GLY A 53 9.82 -3.94 -15.01
CA GLY A 53 10.25 -2.57 -14.72
C GLY A 53 10.09 -2.11 -13.27
N GLY A 54 9.70 -2.99 -12.33
CA GLY A 54 9.44 -2.57 -10.95
C GLY A 54 8.30 -1.56 -10.89
N GLY A 55 7.06 -2.07 -10.97
CA GLY A 55 5.86 -1.23 -11.04
C GLY A 55 5.81 -0.09 -10.02
N ALA A 56 5.18 1.02 -10.39
CA ALA A 56 5.04 2.18 -9.51
C ALA A 56 4.44 1.77 -8.15
N PRO A 57 5.05 2.18 -7.03
CA PRO A 57 4.52 1.86 -5.71
C PRO A 57 3.27 2.67 -5.38
N TYR A 58 2.46 2.11 -4.50
CA TYR A 58 1.27 2.74 -3.93
C TYR A 58 1.29 2.62 -2.40
N LEU A 59 0.58 3.51 -1.71
CA LEU A 59 0.36 3.50 -0.26
C LEU A 59 -1.12 3.29 0.03
N ILE A 60 -1.44 2.42 0.97
CA ILE A 60 -2.78 2.27 1.54
C ILE A 60 -2.77 2.63 3.02
N ASN A 61 -3.77 3.39 3.47
CA ASN A 61 -4.03 3.63 4.89
C ASN A 61 -4.95 2.53 5.42
N ILE A 62 -4.55 1.84 6.49
CA ILE A 62 -5.34 0.78 7.13
C ILE A 62 -5.87 1.19 8.52
N GLY A 63 -5.79 2.47 8.86
CA GLY A 63 -6.17 3.01 10.16
C GLY A 63 -5.29 2.47 11.28
N SER A 64 -5.87 2.22 12.45
CA SER A 64 -5.16 1.61 13.58
C SER A 64 -5.13 0.06 13.54
N LEU A 65 -5.47 -0.55 12.39
CA LEU A 65 -5.50 -2.01 12.26
C LEU A 65 -4.10 -2.62 12.30
N ASP A 66 -3.99 -3.83 12.85
CA ASP A 66 -2.76 -4.61 12.84
C ASP A 66 -2.39 -5.05 11.41
N PHE A 67 -1.10 -4.95 11.06
CA PHE A 67 -0.62 -5.24 9.71
C PHE A 67 -0.85 -6.69 9.29
N ASP A 68 -0.54 -7.63 10.17
CA ASP A 68 -0.58 -9.07 9.87
C ASP A 68 -2.03 -9.56 9.80
N LEU A 69 -2.89 -9.08 10.70
CA LEU A 69 -4.33 -9.33 10.64
C LEU A 69 -4.94 -8.78 9.35
N TRP A 70 -4.63 -7.52 9.01
CA TRP A 70 -5.18 -6.88 7.82
C TRP A 70 -4.77 -7.62 6.54
N LEU A 71 -3.51 -8.01 6.41
CA LEU A 71 -3.04 -8.78 5.25
C LEU A 71 -3.71 -10.15 5.14
N LYS A 72 -3.93 -10.83 6.28
CA LYS A 72 -4.63 -12.12 6.31
C LYS A 72 -6.08 -12.00 5.83
N GLU A 73 -6.77 -10.93 6.22
CA GLU A 73 -8.15 -10.68 5.79
C GLU A 73 -8.27 -10.15 4.36
N ASN A 74 -7.19 -9.56 3.82
CA ASN A 74 -7.17 -8.89 2.52
C ASN A 74 -6.16 -9.52 1.55
N GLY A 75 -6.06 -10.86 1.52
CA GLY A 75 -5.07 -11.57 0.71
C GLY A 75 -5.14 -11.32 -0.82
N ASN A 76 -6.30 -10.88 -1.34
CA ASN A 76 -6.49 -10.52 -2.74
C ASN A 76 -6.34 -9.00 -3.01
N PHE A 77 -5.89 -8.22 -2.02
CA PHE A 77 -5.80 -6.77 -2.10
C PHE A 77 -4.98 -6.30 -3.30
N VAL A 78 -3.78 -6.86 -3.51
CA VAL A 78 -2.85 -6.40 -4.56
C VAL A 78 -3.48 -6.56 -5.96
N ALA A 79 -4.15 -7.69 -6.21
CA ALA A 79 -4.86 -7.94 -7.45
C ALA A 79 -6.04 -6.97 -7.63
N SER A 80 -6.83 -6.73 -6.58
CA SER A 80 -7.97 -5.81 -6.63
C SER A 80 -7.53 -4.37 -6.87
N ALA A 81 -6.48 -3.92 -6.17
CA ALA A 81 -5.89 -2.60 -6.35
C ALA A 81 -5.38 -2.40 -7.79
N ARG A 82 -4.78 -3.43 -8.38
CA ARG A 82 -4.33 -3.43 -9.78
C ARG A 82 -5.49 -3.14 -10.75
N GLU A 83 -6.60 -3.86 -10.62
CA GLU A 83 -7.77 -3.66 -11.48
C GLU A 83 -8.35 -2.24 -11.35
N ILE A 84 -8.41 -1.71 -10.13
CA ILE A 84 -8.86 -0.35 -9.85
C ILE A 84 -7.95 0.68 -10.53
N ILE A 85 -6.63 0.50 -10.47
CA ILE A 85 -5.66 1.40 -11.10
C ILE A 85 -5.83 1.39 -12.62
N ILE A 86 -5.90 0.20 -13.23
CA ILE A 86 -6.06 0.07 -14.68
C ILE A 86 -7.34 0.77 -15.15
N THR A 87 -8.45 0.55 -14.44
CA THR A 87 -9.76 1.12 -14.80
C THR A 87 -9.81 2.64 -14.66
N LYS A 88 -9.04 3.22 -13.73
CA LYS A 88 -9.00 4.68 -13.51
C LYS A 88 -8.08 5.45 -14.46
N VAL A 89 -7.20 4.76 -15.18
CA VAL A 89 -6.22 5.35 -16.11
C VAL A 89 -6.74 5.36 -17.56
N GLN A 90 -7.87 4.69 -17.82
CA GLN A 90 -8.63 4.79 -19.10
C GLN A 90 -9.59 5.97 -19.08
#